data_AF-A0A225W2U4-F1
#
_entry.id   AF-A0A225W2U4-F1
#
_cell.length_a   1.000
_cell.length_b   1.000
_cell.length_c   1.000
_cell.angle_alpha   90.00
_cell.angle_beta   90.00
_cell.angle_gamma   90.00
#
_symmetry.space_group_name_H-M   'P 1'
#
loop_
_entity.id
_entity.type
_entity.pdbx_description
1 polymer ?
#
loop_
_entity_poly.entity_id
_entity_poly.type
_entity_poly.pdbx_seq_one_letter_code
_entity_poly.pdbx_strand_id
1 'polypeptide(L)'
;MATITIDLLSRALPFDPSRIFPGRAARAVAPSPADYCGHLITAVNVQALMAARPWEMLGCANTPRANIFRNRHWRTPGLFAERYSAMEIQDLIAYWGCTHRFPIPTALIRTDPYLATFSVERKNRRAHAGARWKVILFLFIIAMREGWCDLDLLIDPFFMHFPQRATDVLWYTGIEARRDNLADPQLNHREFANLIVVFDESNEADPWRTHYRLNHADHPARRIAHLAGTFFNIAPQTAVAPAANP
;
A
#
# COMPACT_ATOMS: atom_id res chain seq x y z
N MET A 1 -8.33 -2.69 -29.65
CA MET A 1 -7.21 -2.86 -28.70
C MET A 1 -7.77 -3.32 -27.37
N ALA A 2 -7.33 -4.46 -26.85
CA ALA A 2 -7.75 -4.91 -25.52
C ALA A 2 -7.03 -4.08 -24.44
N THR A 3 -7.78 -3.31 -23.66
CA THR A 3 -7.26 -2.58 -22.50
C THR A 3 -6.94 -3.59 -21.39
N ILE A 4 -5.66 -3.84 -21.13
CA ILE A 4 -5.23 -4.64 -19.97
C ILE A 4 -5.53 -3.82 -18.71
N THR A 5 -6.51 -4.24 -17.93
CA THR A 5 -6.85 -3.66 -16.63
C THR A 5 -6.08 -4.37 -15.51
N ILE A 6 -6.01 -3.79 -14.31
CA ILE A 6 -5.50 -4.47 -13.10
C ILE A 6 -6.16 -5.83 -12.91
N ASP A 7 -7.46 -5.94 -13.19
CA ASP A 7 -8.21 -7.18 -13.06
C ASP A 7 -7.83 -8.23 -14.11
N LEU A 8 -7.30 -7.82 -15.26
CA LEU A 8 -6.72 -8.73 -16.23
C LEU A 8 -5.33 -9.19 -15.77
N LEU A 9 -4.53 -8.26 -15.24
CA LEU A 9 -3.21 -8.55 -14.68
C LEU A 9 -3.30 -9.51 -13.49
N SER A 10 -4.19 -9.27 -12.53
CA SER A 10 -4.37 -10.14 -11.35
C SER A 10 -4.76 -11.57 -11.72
N ARG A 11 -5.52 -11.75 -12.80
CA ARG A 11 -5.88 -13.08 -13.35
C ARG A 11 -4.77 -13.72 -14.17
N ALA A 12 -3.83 -12.92 -14.69
CA ALA A 12 -2.69 -13.39 -15.46
C ALA A 12 -1.46 -13.68 -14.59
N LEU A 13 -1.48 -13.32 -13.30
CA LEU A 13 -0.41 -13.65 -12.36
C LEU A 13 -0.32 -15.19 -12.19
N PRO A 14 0.88 -15.78 -12.24
CA PRO A 14 1.07 -17.23 -12.14
C PRO A 14 1.04 -17.71 -10.67
N PHE A 15 0.68 -16.82 -9.75
CA PHE A 15 0.60 -17.06 -8.33
C PHE A 15 -0.61 -16.31 -7.76
N ASP A 16 -1.10 -16.78 -6.61
CA ASP A 16 -2.21 -16.15 -5.91
C ASP A 16 -1.92 -14.66 -5.64
N PRO A 17 -2.75 -13.72 -6.16
CA PRO A 17 -2.61 -12.29 -5.90
C PRO A 17 -2.55 -11.96 -4.41
N SER A 18 -3.10 -12.80 -3.52
CA SER A 18 -2.98 -12.65 -2.07
C SER A 18 -1.53 -12.65 -1.55
N ARG A 19 -0.58 -13.19 -2.32
CA ARG A 19 0.86 -13.19 -2.04
C ARG A 19 1.53 -11.84 -2.33
N ILE A 20 0.87 -10.99 -3.11
CA ILE A 20 1.33 -9.64 -3.50
C ILE A 20 0.49 -8.57 -2.79
N PHE A 21 -0.81 -8.74 -2.79
CA PHE A 21 -1.75 -7.96 -2.02
C PHE A 21 -2.09 -8.80 -0.80
N PRO A 22 -1.39 -8.66 0.35
CA PRO A 22 -1.76 -9.42 1.53
C PRO A 22 -3.24 -9.17 1.77
N GLY A 23 -4.01 -10.23 1.57
CA GLY A 23 -5.45 -10.20 1.77
C GLY A 23 -5.64 -9.99 3.25
N ARG A 24 -5.65 -8.72 3.69
CA ARG A 24 -6.10 -8.43 5.03
C ARG A 24 -7.57 -8.78 5.00
N ALA A 25 -7.90 -9.93 5.57
CA ALA A 25 -9.27 -10.31 5.78
C ALA A 25 -9.97 -9.10 6.40
N ALA A 26 -11.00 -8.60 5.74
CA ALA A 26 -11.83 -7.57 6.32
C ALA A 26 -12.22 -8.08 7.71
N ARG A 27 -11.99 -7.28 8.77
CA ARG A 27 -12.40 -7.70 10.11
C ARG A 27 -13.89 -8.01 10.03
N ALA A 28 -14.26 -9.24 10.35
CA ALA A 28 -15.65 -9.72 10.28
C ALA A 28 -16.58 -8.85 11.13
N VAL A 29 -16.04 -8.22 12.17
CA VAL A 29 -16.72 -7.26 13.04
C VAL A 29 -15.90 -5.98 13.14
N ALA A 30 -16.55 -4.83 12.94
CA ALA A 30 -15.94 -3.54 13.17
C ALA A 30 -15.63 -3.36 14.67
N PRO A 31 -14.41 -2.96 15.05
CA PRO A 31 -14.07 -2.70 16.44
C PRO A 31 -15.00 -1.68 17.10
N SER A 32 -15.37 -1.94 18.35
CA SER A 32 -16.07 -1.00 19.20
C SER A 32 -15.15 0.16 19.60
N PRO A 33 -15.69 1.32 20.01
CA PRO A 33 -14.88 2.42 20.55
C PRO A 33 -14.03 2.06 21.77
N ALA A 34 -14.38 0.99 22.50
CA ALA A 34 -13.60 0.49 23.63
C ALA A 34 -12.38 -0.33 23.17
N ASP A 35 -12.40 -0.87 21.95
CA ASP A 35 -11.36 -1.77 21.45
C ASP A 35 -10.10 -1.04 20.99
N TYR A 36 -10.15 0.29 20.82
CA TYR A 36 -9.03 1.09 20.32
C TYR A 36 -8.96 2.47 20.98
N CYS A 37 -7.78 3.08 20.95
CA CYS A 37 -7.47 4.38 21.53
C CYS A 37 -8.01 5.54 20.69
N GLY A 38 -9.33 5.57 20.47
CA GLY A 38 -9.99 6.63 19.69
C GLY A 38 -9.89 8.02 20.33
N HIS A 39 -9.71 8.08 21.64
CA HIS A 39 -9.50 9.33 22.38
C HIS A 39 -8.22 10.06 21.98
N LEU A 40 -7.24 9.37 21.37
CA LEU A 40 -6.01 9.99 20.87
C LEU A 40 -6.22 10.74 19.56
N ILE A 41 -7.38 10.57 18.89
CA ILE A 41 -7.68 11.20 17.61
C ILE A 41 -8.19 12.63 17.86
N THR A 42 -7.26 13.52 18.20
CA THR A 42 -7.48 14.95 18.40
C THR A 42 -6.70 15.75 17.36
N ALA A 43 -7.07 17.00 17.09
CA ALA A 43 -6.31 17.85 16.17
C ALA A 43 -4.85 17.98 16.59
N VAL A 44 -4.58 18.21 17.88
CA VAL A 44 -3.22 18.36 18.41
C VAL A 44 -2.37 17.12 18.13
N ASN A 45 -2.91 15.92 18.41
CA ASN A 45 -2.17 14.68 18.18
C ASN A 45 -1.98 14.39 16.69
N VAL A 46 -2.98 14.67 15.85
CA VAL A 46 -2.85 14.50 14.40
C VAL A 46 -1.84 15.49 13.83
N GLN A 47 -1.84 16.74 14.27
CA GLN A 47 -0.83 17.74 13.89
C GLN A 47 0.58 17.29 14.28
N ALA A 48 0.76 16.83 15.51
CA ALA A 48 2.04 16.32 15.99
C ALA A 48 2.51 15.11 15.15
N LEU A 49 1.61 14.16 14.85
CA LEU A 49 1.91 13.03 13.99
C LEU A 49 2.33 13.48 12.58
N MET A 50 1.61 14.43 11.97
CA MET A 50 1.96 14.92 10.64
C MET A 50 3.28 15.72 10.65
N ALA A 51 3.55 16.47 11.72
CA ALA A 51 4.81 17.20 11.91
C ALA A 51 6.02 16.27 12.11
N ALA A 52 5.81 15.07 12.65
CA ALA A 52 6.84 14.03 12.76
C ALA A 52 7.19 13.37 11.41
N ARG A 53 6.47 13.69 10.34
CA ARG A 53 6.72 13.23 8.95
C ARG A 53 6.90 11.70 8.86
N PRO A 54 5.98 10.89 9.40
CA PRO A 54 6.11 9.44 9.50
C PRO A 54 6.28 8.73 8.15
N TRP A 55 5.84 9.36 7.05
CA TRP A 55 6.02 8.81 5.71
C TRP A 55 7.47 8.81 5.22
N GLU A 56 8.39 9.55 5.83
CA GLU A 56 9.81 9.55 5.44
C GLU A 56 10.45 8.16 5.59
N MET A 57 9.95 7.34 6.53
CA MET A 57 10.38 5.96 6.70
C MET A 57 10.16 5.08 5.46
N LEU A 58 9.23 5.47 4.58
CA LEU A 58 8.92 4.74 3.34
C LEU A 58 9.90 5.08 2.20
N GLY A 59 10.63 6.19 2.32
CA GLY A 59 11.55 6.69 1.30
C GLY A 59 12.74 5.77 1.03
N CYS A 60 13.27 5.82 -0.19
CA CYS A 60 14.28 4.88 -0.73
C CYS A 60 15.65 4.84 -0.04
N ALA A 61 15.93 5.68 0.97
CA ALA A 61 17.31 5.89 1.44
C ALA A 61 17.98 4.61 1.99
N ASN A 62 17.20 3.65 2.50
CA ASN A 62 17.73 2.47 3.20
C ASN A 62 17.32 1.12 2.60
N THR A 63 16.56 1.10 1.51
CA THR A 63 16.04 -0.15 0.95
C THR A 63 16.68 -0.41 -0.42
N PRO A 64 17.36 -1.56 -0.62
CA PRO A 64 17.77 -1.95 -1.95
C PRO A 64 16.51 -2.03 -2.79
N ARG A 65 16.39 -1.18 -3.82
CA ARG A 65 15.40 -1.38 -4.88
C ARG A 65 15.50 -2.85 -5.21
N ALA A 66 14.39 -3.59 -5.12
CA ALA A 66 14.39 -4.99 -5.49
C ALA A 66 15.08 -5.10 -6.87
N ASN A 67 15.64 -6.25 -7.18
CA ASN A 67 16.45 -6.47 -8.38
C ASN A 67 15.72 -6.23 -9.73
N ILE A 68 14.60 -5.50 -9.73
CA ILE A 68 13.80 -4.89 -10.80
C ILE A 68 14.66 -4.37 -11.96
N PHE A 69 15.89 -3.91 -11.68
CA PHE A 69 16.81 -3.35 -12.69
C PHE A 69 18.05 -4.21 -13.01
N ARG A 70 18.20 -5.43 -12.47
CA ARG A 70 19.44 -6.23 -12.66
C ARG A 70 19.55 -6.91 -14.03
N ASN A 71 18.50 -6.97 -14.85
CA ASN A 71 18.60 -7.55 -16.18
C ASN A 71 19.21 -6.57 -17.20
N ARG A 72 20.38 -6.94 -17.72
CA ARG A 72 21.33 -6.11 -18.52
C ARG A 72 20.91 -5.84 -19.96
N HIS A 73 19.62 -5.90 -20.32
CA HIS A 73 19.15 -5.65 -21.70
C HIS A 73 18.52 -4.27 -21.90
N TRP A 74 18.76 -3.40 -20.94
CA TRP A 74 18.19 -2.08 -20.85
C TRP A 74 18.93 -1.15 -21.82
N ARG A 75 18.25 -0.68 -22.88
CA ARG A 75 18.79 0.39 -23.74
C ARG A 75 18.01 1.71 -23.62
N THR A 76 16.87 1.74 -22.93
CA THR A 76 16.22 3.02 -22.54
C THR A 76 15.37 2.95 -21.24
N PRO A 77 15.99 2.96 -20.05
CA PRO A 77 15.31 2.79 -18.76
C PRO A 77 15.35 4.06 -17.90
N GLY A 78 16.10 5.08 -18.33
CA GLY A 78 16.28 6.32 -17.57
C GLY A 78 14.94 6.97 -17.27
N LEU A 79 14.12 7.21 -18.30
CA LEU A 79 12.87 7.95 -18.15
C LEU A 79 11.81 7.20 -17.31
N PHE A 80 11.64 5.88 -17.49
CA PHE A 80 10.69 5.11 -16.67
C PHE A 80 11.16 5.02 -15.22
N ALA A 81 12.43 4.66 -14.99
CA ALA A 81 12.99 4.56 -13.65
C ALA A 81 12.97 5.92 -12.93
N GLU A 82 13.26 7.01 -13.65
CA GLU A 82 13.17 8.38 -13.14
C GLU A 82 11.72 8.73 -12.79
N ARG A 83 10.76 8.51 -13.69
CA ARG A 83 9.33 8.80 -13.44
C ARG A 83 8.77 7.96 -12.29
N TYR A 84 9.15 6.70 -12.19
CA TYR A 84 8.77 5.82 -11.09
C TYR A 84 9.36 6.33 -9.76
N SER A 85 10.66 6.62 -9.73
CA SER A 85 11.34 7.16 -8.54
C SER A 85 10.76 8.50 -8.10
N ALA A 86 10.46 9.38 -9.06
CA ALA A 86 9.87 10.69 -8.80
C ALA A 86 8.46 10.55 -8.22
N MET A 87 7.63 9.66 -8.78
CA MET A 87 6.31 9.35 -8.22
C MET A 87 6.44 8.80 -6.80
N GLU A 88 7.39 7.89 -6.57
CA GLU A 88 7.61 7.28 -5.25
C GLU A 88 7.87 8.33 -4.18
N ILE A 89 8.82 9.23 -4.44
CA ILE A 89 9.17 10.32 -3.53
C ILE A 89 8.02 11.32 -3.38
N GLN A 90 7.36 11.67 -4.49
CA GLN A 90 6.28 12.66 -4.49
C GLN A 90 5.06 12.21 -3.67
N ASP A 91 4.79 10.90 -3.64
CA ASP A 91 3.54 10.37 -3.11
C ASP A 91 3.67 9.63 -1.77
N LEU A 92 4.84 9.63 -1.12
CA LEU A 92 5.08 8.94 0.16
C LEU A 92 3.98 9.20 1.20
N ILE A 93 3.54 10.45 1.34
CA ILE A 93 2.46 10.84 2.27
C ILE A 93 1.11 10.20 1.92
N ALA A 94 0.82 10.02 0.64
CA ALA A 94 -0.41 9.39 0.17
C ALA A 94 -0.38 7.88 0.39
N TYR A 95 0.77 7.24 0.17
CA TYR A 95 0.98 5.81 0.45
C TYR A 95 0.88 5.53 1.95
N TRP A 96 1.63 6.28 2.77
CA TRP A 96 1.52 6.20 4.23
C TRP A 96 0.08 6.39 4.71
N GLY A 97 -0.62 7.40 4.18
CA GLY A 97 -2.01 7.69 4.52
C GLY A 97 -3.02 6.61 4.09
N CYS A 98 -2.62 5.68 3.21
CA CYS A 98 -3.44 4.54 2.83
C CYS A 98 -3.29 3.34 3.79
N THR A 99 -2.10 3.12 4.36
CA THR A 99 -1.87 2.04 5.35
C THR A 99 -2.15 2.49 6.80
N HIS A 100 -2.11 3.79 7.05
CA HIS A 100 -2.34 4.42 8.36
C HIS A 100 -3.62 5.24 8.40
N ARG A 101 -4.67 4.75 7.74
CA ARG A 101 -5.95 5.45 7.72
C ARG A 101 -6.71 5.22 9.02
N PHE A 102 -6.61 6.12 9.98
CA PHE A 102 -7.44 6.05 11.20
C PHE A 102 -8.85 6.66 11.00
N PRO A 103 -9.87 6.14 11.70
CA PRO A 103 -11.24 6.66 11.65
C PRO A 103 -11.34 7.99 12.41
N ILE A 104 -11.75 9.05 11.71
CA ILE A 104 -12.04 10.35 12.35
C ILE A 104 -13.56 10.44 12.51
N PRO A 105 -14.09 10.47 13.75
CA PRO A 105 -15.52 10.60 14.00
C PRO A 105 -16.14 11.80 13.27
N THR A 106 -17.33 11.62 12.68
CA THR A 106 -18.05 12.70 11.99
C THR A 106 -18.36 13.87 12.91
N ALA A 107 -18.60 13.61 14.20
CA ALA A 107 -18.77 14.65 15.21
C ALA A 107 -17.53 15.56 15.28
N LEU A 108 -16.32 14.97 15.36
CA LEU A 108 -15.07 15.73 15.39
C LEU A 108 -14.83 16.50 14.08
N ILE A 109 -15.15 15.92 12.93
CA ILE A 109 -15.07 16.63 11.63
C ILE A 109 -15.99 17.86 11.60
N ARG A 110 -17.15 17.82 12.26
CA ARG A 110 -18.08 18.96 12.30
C ARG A 110 -17.62 20.06 13.25
N THR A 111 -16.92 19.72 14.32
CA THR A 111 -16.53 20.67 15.37
C THR A 111 -15.11 21.19 15.23
N ASP A 112 -14.21 20.45 14.58
CA ASP A 112 -12.79 20.77 14.47
C ASP A 112 -12.40 21.07 13.00
N PRO A 113 -12.13 22.34 12.65
CA PRO A 113 -11.79 22.74 11.29
C PRO A 113 -10.50 22.10 10.75
N TYR A 114 -9.54 21.80 11.63
CA TYR A 114 -8.29 21.16 11.21
C TYR A 114 -8.55 19.71 10.80
N LEU A 115 -9.29 18.94 11.60
CA LEU A 115 -9.62 17.55 11.27
C LEU A 115 -10.52 17.44 10.03
N ALA A 116 -11.39 18.42 9.80
CA ALA A 116 -12.19 18.53 8.58
C ALA A 116 -11.30 18.70 7.34
N THR A 117 -10.39 19.68 7.37
CA THR A 117 -9.45 19.97 6.30
C THR A 117 -8.54 18.78 6.04
N PHE A 118 -7.94 18.23 7.10
CA PHE A 118 -7.08 17.05 7.04
C PHE A 118 -7.76 15.87 6.35
N SER A 119 -9.04 15.62 6.67
CA SER A 119 -9.82 14.53 6.07
C SER A 119 -10.03 14.71 4.56
N VAL A 120 -10.28 15.94 4.10
CA VAL A 120 -10.42 16.27 2.68
C VAL A 120 -9.09 16.15 1.97
N GLU A 121 -8.04 16.78 2.50
CA GLU A 121 -6.72 16.74 1.89
C GLU A 121 -6.17 15.31 1.79
N ARG A 122 -6.38 14.46 2.80
CA ARG A 122 -5.97 13.05 2.76
C ARG A 122 -6.65 12.33 1.59
N LYS A 123 -7.95 12.56 1.36
CA LYS A 123 -8.68 12.00 0.21
C LYS A 123 -8.11 12.52 -1.11
N ASN A 124 -7.83 13.82 -1.20
CA ASN A 124 -7.27 14.44 -2.41
C ASN A 124 -5.87 13.89 -2.73
N ARG A 125 -4.98 13.80 -1.73
CA ARG A 125 -3.65 13.19 -1.86
C ARG A 125 -3.74 11.78 -2.43
N ARG A 126 -4.62 10.92 -1.88
CA ARG A 126 -4.86 9.57 -2.40
C ARG A 126 -5.39 9.58 -3.84
N ALA A 127 -6.34 10.47 -4.16
CA ALA A 127 -6.91 10.57 -5.50
C ALA A 127 -5.86 10.97 -6.55
N HIS A 128 -5.03 11.98 -6.25
CA HIS A 128 -3.97 12.43 -7.13
C HIS A 128 -2.86 11.38 -7.30
N ALA A 129 -2.46 10.72 -6.21
CA ALA A 129 -1.48 9.65 -6.28
C ALA A 129 -2.01 8.44 -7.08
N GLY A 130 -3.28 8.08 -6.90
CA GLY A 130 -3.93 7.06 -7.73
C GLY A 130 -4.00 7.44 -9.22
N ALA A 131 -4.16 8.72 -9.56
CA ALA A 131 -4.12 9.19 -10.94
C ALA A 131 -2.72 9.08 -11.55
N ARG A 132 -1.67 9.50 -10.83
CA ARG A 132 -0.26 9.32 -11.25
C ARG A 132 0.13 7.85 -11.40
N TRP A 133 -0.31 7.03 -10.44
CA TRP A 133 -0.08 5.60 -10.46
C TRP A 133 -0.66 4.92 -11.72
N LYS A 134 -1.85 5.34 -12.18
CA LYS A 134 -2.41 4.84 -13.46
C LYS A 134 -1.53 5.16 -14.67
N VAL A 135 -0.87 6.33 -14.68
CA VAL A 135 0.07 6.70 -15.74
C VAL A 135 1.29 5.80 -15.72
N ILE A 136 1.86 5.56 -14.53
CA ILE A 136 2.99 4.62 -14.36
C ILE A 136 2.60 3.20 -14.77
N LEU A 137 1.42 2.72 -14.37
CA LEU A 137 0.92 1.40 -14.77
C LEU A 137 0.80 1.29 -16.30
N PHE A 138 0.30 2.33 -16.96
CA PHE A 138 0.20 2.34 -18.42
C PHE A 138 1.57 2.26 -19.10
N LEU A 139 2.55 3.04 -18.63
CA LEU A 139 3.94 2.98 -19.13
C LEU A 139 4.57 1.61 -18.89
N PHE A 140 4.31 1.02 -17.73
CA PHE A 140 4.79 -0.32 -17.39
C PHE A 140 4.21 -1.40 -18.31
N ILE A 141 2.89 -1.35 -18.61
CA ILE A 141 2.25 -2.28 -19.55
C ILE A 141 2.84 -2.16 -20.95
N ILE A 142 3.10 -0.93 -21.43
CA ILE A 142 3.77 -0.73 -22.73
C ILE A 142 5.16 -1.36 -22.71
N ALA A 143 5.95 -1.08 -21.68
CA ALA A 143 7.30 -1.63 -21.56
C ALA A 143 7.30 -3.17 -21.50
N MET A 144 6.32 -3.80 -20.86
CA MET A 144 6.17 -5.27 -20.90
C MET A 144 5.85 -5.79 -22.31
N ARG A 145 4.91 -5.14 -23.01
CA ARG A 145 4.49 -5.54 -24.36
C ARG A 145 5.62 -5.46 -25.38
N GLU A 146 6.48 -4.45 -25.26
CA GLU A 146 7.63 -4.24 -26.13
C GLU A 146 8.86 -5.09 -25.73
N GLY A 147 8.74 -5.91 -24.70
CA GLY A 147 9.83 -6.77 -24.25
C GLY A 147 10.90 -6.06 -23.40
N TRP A 148 10.60 -4.87 -22.88
CA TRP A 148 11.57 -4.00 -22.20
C TRP A 148 11.66 -4.26 -20.70
N CYS A 149 10.60 -4.74 -20.06
CA CYS A 149 10.59 -5.06 -18.64
C CYS A 149 9.72 -6.29 -18.34
N ASP A 150 10.01 -6.95 -17.21
CA ASP A 150 9.22 -8.07 -16.71
C ASP A 150 8.30 -7.64 -15.57
N LEU A 151 7.50 -8.58 -15.07
CA LEU A 151 6.51 -8.43 -14.03
C LEU A 151 7.12 -8.18 -12.63
N ASP A 152 8.45 -8.19 -12.49
CA ASP A 152 9.14 -8.00 -11.22
C ASP A 152 8.92 -6.60 -10.62
N LEU A 153 8.54 -5.59 -11.40
CA LEU A 153 8.09 -4.31 -10.84
C LEU A 153 6.76 -4.45 -10.08
N LEU A 154 5.86 -5.34 -10.54
CA LEU A 154 4.63 -5.66 -9.81
C LEU A 154 4.91 -6.48 -8.55
N ILE A 155 6.16 -6.82 -8.26
CA ILE A 155 6.64 -7.50 -7.03
C ILE A 155 7.34 -6.48 -6.11
N ASP A 156 7.63 -5.26 -6.60
CA ASP A 156 8.16 -4.19 -5.79
C ASP A 156 7.14 -3.78 -4.71
N PRO A 157 7.54 -3.80 -3.42
CA PRO A 157 6.63 -3.47 -2.33
C PRO A 157 5.96 -2.10 -2.52
N PHE A 158 6.63 -1.12 -3.13
CA PHE A 158 6.01 0.19 -3.31
C PHE A 158 5.00 0.24 -4.47
N PHE A 159 5.22 -0.52 -5.53
CA PHE A 159 4.32 -0.55 -6.69
C PHE A 159 2.92 -1.10 -6.36
N MET A 160 2.84 -2.07 -5.44
CA MET A 160 1.65 -2.91 -5.22
C MET A 160 0.63 -2.37 -4.24
N HIS A 161 0.95 -1.36 -3.44
CA HIS A 161 0.26 -1.18 -2.17
C HIS A 161 -0.67 0.03 -2.06
N PHE A 162 -1.19 0.57 -3.16
CA PHE A 162 -2.46 1.30 -3.02
C PHE A 162 -3.55 0.30 -2.64
N PRO A 163 -4.11 0.35 -1.42
CA PRO A 163 -5.16 -0.58 -1.03
C PRO A 163 -6.32 -0.40 -1.99
N GLN A 164 -6.82 -1.53 -2.50
CA GLN A 164 -8.07 -1.53 -3.25
C GLN A 164 -9.15 -0.90 -2.38
N ARG A 165 -10.14 -0.24 -2.99
CA ARG A 165 -11.23 0.37 -2.21
C ARG A 165 -11.95 -0.64 -1.30
N ALA A 166 -11.99 -1.91 -1.69
CA ALA A 166 -12.58 -3.00 -0.92
C ALA A 166 -11.69 -3.49 0.24
N THR A 167 -10.38 -3.21 0.21
CA THR A 167 -9.40 -3.59 1.23
C THR A 167 -8.98 -2.39 2.07
N ASP A 168 -9.82 -1.35 2.18
CA ASP A 168 -9.53 -0.16 2.98
C ASP A 168 -9.34 -0.56 4.44
N VAL A 169 -8.09 -0.71 4.86
CA VAL A 169 -7.78 -1.16 6.20
C VAL A 169 -7.69 0.06 7.10
N LEU A 170 -8.71 0.23 7.94
CA LEU A 170 -8.65 1.23 8.98
C LEU A 170 -7.58 0.86 10.01
N TRP A 171 -6.71 1.82 10.31
CA TRP A 171 -5.81 1.78 11.45
C TRP A 171 -6.57 2.20 12.70
N TYR A 172 -7.02 1.21 13.45
CA TYR A 172 -7.57 1.41 14.78
C TYR A 172 -6.40 1.52 15.77
N THR A 173 -6.22 2.68 16.36
CA THR A 173 -5.05 3.04 17.17
C THR A 173 -4.95 2.16 18.43
N GLY A 174 -3.82 1.48 18.64
CA GLY A 174 -3.54 0.74 19.88
C GLY A 174 -4.44 -0.48 20.11
N ILE A 175 -5.06 -1.00 19.04
CA ILE A 175 -5.97 -2.14 19.14
C ILE A 175 -5.23 -3.44 19.43
N GLU A 176 -3.96 -3.54 19.01
CA GLU A 176 -3.07 -4.66 19.29
C GLU A 176 -2.79 -4.73 20.81
N ALA A 177 -2.16 -3.71 21.41
CA ALA A 177 -1.94 -3.66 22.86
C ALA A 177 -3.22 -3.81 23.71
N ARG A 178 -4.36 -3.25 23.28
CA ARG A 178 -5.64 -3.45 24.01
C ARG A 178 -6.12 -4.88 23.95
N ARG A 179 -5.93 -5.58 22.83
CA ARG A 179 -6.26 -7.01 22.71
C ARG A 179 -5.33 -7.87 23.55
N ASP A 180 -4.05 -7.54 23.58
CA ASP A 180 -3.08 -8.28 24.39
C ASP A 180 -3.39 -8.12 25.88
N ASN A 181 -3.71 -6.90 26.35
CA ASN A 181 -4.20 -6.67 27.71
C ASN A 181 -5.51 -7.43 28.03
N LEU A 182 -6.40 -7.61 27.06
CA LEU A 182 -7.63 -8.39 27.24
C LEU A 182 -7.35 -9.90 27.31
N ALA A 183 -6.36 -10.38 26.55
CA ALA A 183 -5.97 -11.79 26.54
C ALA A 183 -5.15 -12.17 27.78
N ASP A 184 -4.27 -11.29 28.23
CA ASP A 184 -3.48 -11.43 29.45
C ASP A 184 -3.41 -10.10 30.22
N PRO A 185 -4.24 -9.93 31.27
CA PRO A 185 -4.23 -8.74 32.12
C PRO A 185 -2.91 -8.48 32.84
N GLN A 186 -1.99 -9.44 32.91
CA GLN A 186 -0.69 -9.25 33.57
C GLN A 186 0.31 -8.48 32.70
N LEU A 187 0.12 -8.47 31.37
CA LEU A 187 0.98 -7.72 30.44
C LEU A 187 1.01 -6.22 30.75
N ASN A 188 -0.10 -5.67 31.26
CA ASN A 188 -0.22 -4.28 31.70
C ASN A 188 0.38 -3.28 30.70
N HIS A 189 0.13 -3.47 29.40
CA HIS A 189 0.54 -2.50 28.39
C HIS A 189 -0.02 -1.13 28.77
N ARG A 190 0.88 -0.16 28.89
CA ARG A 190 0.52 1.20 29.33
C ARG A 190 -0.42 1.84 28.32
N GLU A 191 -1.31 2.70 28.81
CA GLU A 191 -2.09 3.54 27.90
C GLU A 191 -1.14 4.50 27.15
N PHE A 192 -1.37 4.64 25.85
CA PHE A 192 -0.50 5.42 24.99
C PHE A 192 -0.68 6.92 25.21
N ALA A 193 0.43 7.65 25.28
CA ALA A 193 0.41 9.09 25.51
C ALA A 193 -0.06 9.90 24.28
N ASN A 194 0.25 9.44 23.06
CA ASN A 194 -0.06 10.16 21.83
C ASN A 194 -0.04 9.23 20.60
N LEU A 195 -0.44 9.75 19.44
CA LEU A 195 -0.51 9.00 18.19
C LEU A 195 0.84 8.53 17.64
N ILE A 196 1.95 9.19 17.99
CA ILE A 196 3.30 8.80 17.51
C ILE A 196 3.71 7.48 18.19
N VAL A 197 3.52 7.36 19.51
CA VAL A 197 3.85 6.12 20.23
C VAL A 197 3.01 4.95 19.72
N VAL A 198 1.71 5.16 19.50
CA VAL A 198 0.83 4.12 18.93
C VAL A 198 1.27 3.72 17.52
N PHE A 199 1.71 4.70 16.74
CA PHE A 199 2.18 4.50 15.37
C PHE A 199 3.40 3.58 15.32
N ASP A 200 4.39 3.83 16.17
CA ASP A 200 5.62 3.01 16.22
C ASP A 200 5.31 1.56 16.58
N GLU A 201 4.50 1.33 17.62
CA GLU A 201 4.07 -0.03 18.00
C GLU A 201 3.28 -0.71 16.87
N SER A 202 2.37 0.01 16.22
CA SER A 202 1.57 -0.54 15.12
C SER A 202 2.44 -1.00 13.94
N ASN A 203 3.54 -0.28 13.67
CA ASN A 203 4.48 -0.63 12.62
C ASN A 203 5.33 -1.85 12.96
N GLU A 204 5.72 -1.99 14.22
CA GLU A 204 6.45 -3.15 14.73
C GLU A 204 5.58 -4.42 14.67
N ALA A 205 4.32 -4.31 15.10
CA ALA A 205 3.37 -5.42 15.12
C ALA A 205 2.92 -5.86 13.72
N ASP A 206 2.88 -4.94 12.76
CA ASP A 206 2.39 -5.20 11.40
C ASP A 206 3.34 -4.60 10.33
N PRO A 207 4.38 -5.35 9.91
CA PRO A 207 5.34 -4.91 8.90
C PRO A 207 4.71 -4.49 7.57
N TRP A 208 3.48 -4.95 7.26
CA TRP A 208 2.76 -4.51 6.07
C TRP A 208 2.44 -3.01 6.09
N ARG A 209 2.24 -2.41 7.26
CA ARG A 209 1.96 -0.95 7.38
C ARG A 209 3.07 -0.09 6.79
N THR A 210 4.30 -0.59 6.88
CA THR A 210 5.51 0.03 6.34
C THR A 210 5.89 -0.52 4.97
N HIS A 211 5.01 -1.28 4.32
CA HIS A 211 5.29 -1.97 3.05
C HIS A 211 6.54 -2.86 3.14
N TYR A 212 6.81 -3.43 4.32
CA TYR A 212 8.04 -4.17 4.63
C TYR A 212 9.33 -3.38 4.33
N ARG A 213 9.29 -2.04 4.24
CA ARG A 213 10.48 -1.23 3.93
C ARG A 213 11.53 -1.30 5.03
N LEU A 214 11.09 -1.48 6.28
CA LEU A 214 11.97 -1.71 7.42
C LEU A 214 12.51 -3.15 7.47
N ASN A 215 11.71 -4.12 7.03
CA ASN A 215 12.02 -5.56 7.09
C ASN A 215 11.92 -6.20 5.70
N HIS A 216 12.67 -5.69 4.72
CA HIS A 216 12.50 -6.09 3.32
C HIS A 216 12.79 -7.59 3.11
N ALA A 217 13.63 -8.21 3.92
CA ALA A 217 13.91 -9.64 3.86
C ALA A 217 12.64 -10.50 4.02
N ASP A 218 11.68 -10.02 4.81
CA ASP A 218 10.46 -10.74 5.16
C ASP A 218 9.31 -10.51 4.18
N HIS A 219 9.50 -9.63 3.18
CA HIS A 219 8.46 -9.32 2.21
C HIS A 219 8.02 -10.60 1.46
N PRO A 220 6.71 -10.93 1.42
CA PRO A 220 6.23 -12.17 0.79
C PRO A 220 6.66 -12.33 -0.66
N ALA A 221 6.76 -11.22 -1.40
CA ALA A 221 7.16 -11.26 -2.80
C ALA A 221 8.64 -11.64 -3.02
N ARG A 222 9.50 -11.61 -1.97
CA ARG A 222 10.85 -12.21 -2.04
C ARG A 222 10.84 -13.74 -2.11
N ARG A 223 9.74 -14.38 -1.73
CA ARG A 223 9.56 -15.84 -1.83
C ARG A 223 9.05 -16.26 -3.21
N ILE A 224 8.72 -15.31 -4.06
CA ILE A 224 8.32 -15.56 -5.45
C ILE A 224 9.59 -15.66 -6.28
N ALA A 225 9.74 -16.78 -7.01
CA ALA A 225 10.84 -16.91 -7.96
C ALA A 225 10.77 -15.78 -8.99
N HIS A 226 11.92 -15.19 -9.31
CA HIS A 226 12.02 -14.12 -10.31
C HIS A 226 11.35 -14.56 -11.61
N LEU A 227 10.49 -13.71 -12.17
CA LEU A 227 9.65 -14.09 -13.31
C LEU A 227 10.31 -13.86 -14.68
N ALA A 228 11.61 -13.56 -14.71
CA ALA A 228 12.44 -13.41 -15.91
C ALA A 228 11.96 -14.22 -17.12
N GLY A 229 11.51 -13.52 -18.16
CA GLY A 229 11.15 -14.13 -19.43
C GLY A 229 9.70 -14.60 -19.54
N THR A 230 8.92 -14.57 -18.45
CA THR A 230 7.58 -15.19 -18.40
C THR A 230 6.52 -14.35 -19.13
N PHE A 231 6.68 -13.02 -19.15
CA PHE A 231 5.65 -12.09 -19.62
C PHE A 231 6.02 -11.32 -20.89
N PHE A 232 7.07 -11.74 -21.61
CA PHE A 232 7.36 -11.19 -22.92
C PHE A 232 6.34 -11.66 -23.96
N ASN A 233 5.94 -10.75 -24.86
CA ASN A 233 5.00 -11.04 -25.95
C ASN A 233 3.60 -11.53 -25.50
N ILE A 234 3.02 -10.99 -24.42
CA ILE A 234 1.60 -11.21 -24.11
C ILE A 234 0.76 -10.66 -25.28
N ALA A 235 0.32 -11.55 -26.16
CA ALA A 235 -0.65 -11.23 -27.19
C ALA A 235 -2.00 -10.91 -26.52
N PRO A 236 -2.77 -9.92 -27.02
CA PRO A 236 -4.13 -9.74 -26.55
C PRO A 236 -4.89 -11.06 -26.79
N GLN A 237 -5.33 -11.73 -25.72
CA GLN A 237 -6.21 -12.88 -25.87
C GLN A 237 -7.47 -12.39 -26.59
N THR A 238 -7.62 -12.76 -27.86
CA THR A 238 -8.89 -12.62 -28.56
C THR A 238 -9.90 -13.46 -27.79
N ALA A 239 -10.93 -12.80 -27.25
CA ALA A 239 -12.05 -13.49 -26.65
C ALA A 239 -12.57 -14.52 -27.67
N VAL A 240 -12.36 -15.80 -27.37
CA VAL A 240 -12.93 -16.88 -28.18
C VAL A 240 -14.44 -16.76 -28.00
N ALA A 241 -15.13 -16.41 -29.08
CA ALA A 241 -16.59 -16.38 -29.08
C ALA A 241 -17.11 -17.75 -28.64
N PRO A 242 -18.11 -17.82 -27.75
CA PRO A 242 -18.68 -19.09 -27.34
C PRO A 242 -19.18 -19.81 -28.59
N ALA A 243 -18.76 -21.07 -28.76
CA ALA A 243 -19.22 -21.90 -29.84
C ALA A 243 -20.75 -21.96 -29.79
N ALA A 244 -21.39 -21.66 -30.92
CA ALA A 244 -22.80 -21.91 -31.09
C ALA A 244 -23.01 -23.43 -30.95
N ASN A 245 -23.76 -23.83 -29.92
CA ASN A 245 -24.21 -25.21 -29.79
C ASN A 245 -25.17 -25.56 -30.95
N PRO A 246 -25.16 -26.82 -31.40
CA PRO A 246 -25.84 -27.28 -32.61
C PRO A 246 -27.36 -27.11 -32.58
#